data_AF-A0A961QSP0-F1
#
_entry.id   AF-A0A961QSP0-F1
#
_cell.length_a   1.000
_cell.length_b   1.000
_cell.length_c   1.000
_cell.angle_alpha   90.00
_cell.angle_beta   90.00
_cell.angle_gamma   90.00
#
_symmetry.space_group_name_H-M   'P 1'
#
loop_
_entity.id
_entity.type
_entity.pdbx_description
1 polymer ?
#
loop_
_entity_poly.entity_id
_entity_poly.type
_entity_poly.pdbx_seq_one_letter_code
_entity_poly.pdbx_strand_id
1 'polypeptide(L)'
;MAISAPNPATSPDALSDSVLEFPDNRLLIDLCGELDRNIVQIEAALGVAIHRRGNHLALHGPAADRAVAERVLHALYARLEQGRTVAQGEVDAAIRMARGQPAGPAPAAGQLEMFASDHVEIRTRRKIVEPRTATQKAYVRSLFKHELVFGLGPAGT
;
A
#
# COMPACT_ATOMS: atom_id res chain seq x y z
N MET A 1 49.62 -25.54 -22.73
CA MET A 1 49.21 -25.35 -21.33
C MET A 1 48.10 -24.33 -21.30
N ALA A 2 46.86 -24.78 -21.12
CA ALA A 2 45.66 -23.95 -21.05
C ALA A 2 45.30 -23.71 -19.58
N ILE A 3 45.08 -22.46 -19.19
CA ILE A 3 44.41 -22.11 -17.94
C ILE A 3 43.24 -21.18 -18.26
N SER A 4 42.11 -21.79 -18.65
CA SER A 4 40.82 -21.11 -18.63
C SER A 4 40.43 -20.86 -17.18
N ALA A 5 40.29 -19.59 -16.82
CA ALA A 5 39.73 -19.19 -15.54
C ALA A 5 38.27 -19.66 -15.45
N PRO A 6 37.82 -20.19 -14.30
CA PRO A 6 36.42 -20.50 -14.09
C PRO A 6 35.62 -19.21 -13.90
N ASN A 7 34.61 -19.03 -14.74
CA ASN A 7 33.57 -18.02 -14.62
C ASN A 7 32.90 -18.12 -13.23
N PRO A 8 32.69 -17.02 -12.48
CA PRO A 8 31.97 -17.10 -11.21
C PRO A 8 30.53 -17.55 -11.49
N ALA A 9 30.07 -18.52 -10.72
CA ALA A 9 28.76 -19.12 -10.83
C ALA A 9 27.65 -18.06 -10.79
N THR A 10 26.95 -17.89 -11.91
CA THR A 10 25.61 -17.30 -11.91
C THR A 10 24.69 -18.30 -11.22
N SER A 11 24.31 -18.03 -9.97
CA SER A 11 23.34 -18.83 -9.24
C SER A 11 22.06 -18.98 -10.08
N PRO A 12 21.53 -20.21 -10.28
CA PRO A 12 20.33 -20.46 -11.08
C PRO A 12 19.04 -19.88 -10.48
N ASP A 13 19.11 -19.32 -9.28
CA ASP A 13 17.98 -18.71 -8.57
C ASP A 13 17.62 -17.30 -9.08
N ALA A 14 18.51 -16.66 -9.86
CA ALA A 14 18.33 -15.30 -10.37
C ALA A 14 17.38 -15.17 -11.58
N LEU A 15 16.86 -16.29 -12.11
CA LEU A 15 16.03 -16.31 -13.32
C LEU A 15 14.60 -16.81 -13.09
N SER A 16 14.18 -17.01 -11.84
CA SER A 16 12.77 -17.27 -11.57
C SER A 16 11.99 -15.96 -11.68
N ASP A 17 11.04 -15.91 -12.61
CA ASP A 17 10.06 -14.84 -12.75
C ASP A 17 8.82 -15.21 -11.93
N SER A 18 8.29 -14.26 -11.15
CA SER A 18 6.98 -14.45 -10.51
C SER A 18 5.94 -13.71 -11.34
N VAL A 19 4.94 -14.43 -11.84
CA VAL A 19 3.85 -13.83 -12.61
C VAL A 19 2.60 -13.79 -11.74
N LEU A 20 2.05 -12.59 -11.55
CA LEU A 20 0.79 -12.35 -10.86
C LEU A 20 -0.31 -12.08 -11.88
N GLU A 21 -1.45 -12.73 -11.72
CA GLU A 21 -2.63 -12.52 -12.54
C GLU A 21 -3.69 -11.73 -11.74
N PHE A 22 -4.28 -10.71 -12.38
CA PHE A 22 -5.38 -9.94 -11.81
C PHE A 22 -6.62 -10.06 -12.70
N PRO A 23 -7.81 -10.36 -12.14
CA PRO A 23 -9.01 -10.61 -12.93
C PRO A 23 -9.61 -9.32 -13.53
N ASP A 24 -9.61 -8.23 -12.77
CA ASP A 24 -10.15 -6.94 -13.23
C ASP A 24 -9.03 -6.00 -13.70
N ASN A 25 -8.98 -5.77 -15.02
CA ASN A 25 -8.00 -4.89 -15.66
C ASN A 25 -8.23 -3.41 -15.32
N ARG A 26 -9.45 -2.99 -14.92
CA ARG A 26 -9.71 -1.61 -14.49
C ARG A 26 -9.02 -1.34 -13.16
N LEU A 27 -9.16 -2.26 -12.21
CA LEU A 27 -8.48 -2.17 -10.93
C LEU A 27 -6.96 -2.28 -11.11
N LEU A 28 -6.49 -3.08 -12.06
CA LEU A 28 -5.07 -3.14 -12.38
C LEU A 28 -4.51 -1.80 -12.89
N ILE A 29 -5.27 -1.06 -13.71
CA ILE A 29 -4.87 0.29 -14.16
C ILE A 29 -4.79 1.25 -12.97
N ASP A 30 -5.78 1.25 -12.07
CA ASP A 30 -5.75 2.04 -10.84
C ASP A 30 -4.58 1.63 -9.91
N LEU A 31 -4.26 0.34 -9.84
CA LEU A 31 -3.13 -0.19 -9.08
C LEU A 31 -1.80 0.36 -9.61
N CYS A 32 -1.59 0.34 -10.94
CA CYS A 32 -0.40 0.89 -11.56
C CYS A 32 -0.30 2.42 -11.36
N GLY A 33 -1.46 3.09 -11.33
CA GLY A 33 -1.56 4.53 -11.21
C GLY A 33 -1.18 5.26 -12.50
N GLU A 34 -1.30 6.59 -12.47
CA GLU A 34 -0.97 7.43 -13.61
C GLU A 34 0.49 7.26 -14.04
N LEU A 35 0.71 6.92 -15.31
CA LEU A 35 2.03 6.64 -15.88
C LEU A 35 2.85 5.60 -15.08
N ASP A 36 2.18 4.58 -14.54
CA ASP A 36 2.81 3.52 -13.75
C ASP A 36 3.55 4.03 -12.49
N ARG A 37 3.21 5.22 -11.98
CA ARG A 37 3.89 5.84 -10.83
C ARG A 37 3.95 4.94 -9.59
N ASN A 38 2.90 4.15 -9.33
CA ASN A 38 2.85 3.28 -8.16
C ASN A 38 3.78 2.10 -8.34
N ILE A 39 3.91 1.58 -9.58
CA ILE A 39 4.86 0.51 -9.91
C ILE A 39 6.28 1.01 -9.71
N VAL A 40 6.63 2.16 -10.28
CA VAL A 40 7.96 2.76 -10.13
C VAL A 40 8.32 2.97 -8.65
N GLN A 41 7.35 3.37 -7.82
CA GLN A 41 7.55 3.50 -6.38
C GLN A 41 7.86 2.16 -5.70
N ILE A 42 7.13 1.10 -6.04
CA ILE A 42 7.34 -0.25 -5.50
C ILE A 42 8.70 -0.80 -5.95
N GLU A 43 9.04 -0.64 -7.23
CA GLU A 43 10.34 -1.03 -7.80
C GLU A 43 11.50 -0.32 -7.09
N ALA A 44 11.42 1.00 -6.94
CA ALA A 44 12.46 1.79 -6.27
C ALA A 44 12.62 1.42 -4.79
N ALA A 45 11.51 1.10 -4.10
CA ALA A 45 11.54 0.75 -2.69
C ALA A 45 12.08 -0.66 -2.44
N LEU A 46 11.72 -1.64 -3.28
CA LEU A 46 12.01 -3.06 -3.08
C LEU A 46 13.18 -3.57 -3.93
N GLY A 47 13.67 -2.81 -4.91
CA GLY A 47 14.75 -3.23 -5.80
C GLY A 47 14.36 -4.35 -6.76
N VAL A 48 13.06 -4.46 -7.08
CA VAL A 48 12.51 -5.41 -8.06
C VAL A 48 12.16 -4.68 -9.35
N ALA A 49 12.12 -5.39 -10.47
CA ALA A 49 11.56 -4.89 -11.73
C ALA A 49 10.20 -5.53 -11.97
N ILE A 50 9.21 -4.73 -12.36
CA ILE A 50 7.82 -5.13 -12.55
C ILE A 50 7.39 -4.74 -13.96
N HIS A 51 7.01 -5.73 -14.75
CA HIS A 51 6.53 -5.51 -16.12
C HIS A 51 5.08 -5.92 -16.25
N ARG A 52 4.25 -5.00 -16.76
CA ARG A 52 2.85 -5.26 -17.05
C ARG A 52 2.67 -5.86 -18.45
N ARG A 53 1.97 -6.99 -18.54
CA ARG A 53 1.57 -7.65 -19.79
C ARG A 53 0.08 -8.01 -19.73
N GLY A 54 -0.77 -7.15 -20.28
CA GLY A 54 -2.22 -7.32 -20.21
C GLY A 54 -2.70 -7.25 -18.76
N ASN A 55 -3.32 -8.33 -18.29
CA ASN A 55 -3.80 -8.51 -16.91
C ASN A 55 -2.77 -9.20 -15.98
N HIS A 56 -1.53 -9.37 -16.45
CA HIS A 56 -0.46 -9.98 -15.68
C HIS A 56 0.63 -8.97 -15.31
N LEU A 57 1.22 -9.13 -14.13
CA LEU A 57 2.43 -8.45 -13.69
C LEU A 57 3.55 -9.49 -13.53
N ALA A 58 4.63 -9.34 -14.28
CA ALA A 58 5.85 -10.14 -14.16
C ALA A 58 6.82 -9.43 -13.22
N LEU A 59 7.34 -10.15 -12.23
CA LEU A 59 8.25 -9.63 -11.21
C LEU A 59 9.61 -10.31 -11.35
N HIS A 60 10.65 -9.50 -11.53
CA HIS A 60 12.03 -9.92 -11.63
C HIS A 60 12.85 -9.37 -10.46
N GLY A 61 13.73 -10.20 -9.91
CA GLY A 61 14.62 -9.81 -8.80
C GLY A 61 14.84 -10.94 -7.80
N PRO A 62 15.49 -10.63 -6.66
CA PRO A 62 15.71 -11.60 -5.59
C PRO A 62 14.39 -12.21 -5.09
N ALA A 63 14.37 -13.51 -4.80
CA ALA A 63 13.15 -14.22 -4.39
C ALA A 63 12.51 -13.61 -3.13
N ALA A 64 13.32 -13.13 -2.18
CA ALA A 64 12.84 -12.48 -0.97
C ALA A 64 12.09 -11.16 -1.27
N ASP A 65 12.65 -10.32 -2.14
CA ASP A 65 12.06 -9.03 -2.49
C ASP A 65 10.83 -9.19 -3.39
N ARG A 66 10.84 -10.18 -4.30
CA ARG A 66 9.67 -10.55 -5.08
C ARG A 66 8.50 -11.00 -4.20
N ALA A 67 8.76 -11.81 -3.18
CA ALA A 67 7.73 -12.24 -2.24
C ALA A 67 7.15 -11.05 -1.44
N VAL A 68 7.96 -10.04 -1.14
CA VAL A 68 7.48 -8.79 -0.52
C VAL A 68 6.61 -8.00 -1.51
N ALA A 69 7.08 -7.84 -2.75
CA ALA A 69 6.39 -7.10 -3.80
C ALA A 69 5.03 -7.73 -4.14
N GLU A 70 4.96 -9.07 -4.22
CA GLU A 70 3.72 -9.83 -4.41
C GLU A 70 2.70 -9.53 -3.31
N ARG A 71 3.13 -9.54 -2.03
CA ARG A 71 2.26 -9.18 -0.91
C ARG A 71 1.74 -7.74 -1.01
N VAL A 72 2.61 -6.80 -1.40
CA VAL A 72 2.23 -5.39 -1.59
C VAL A 72 1.18 -5.26 -2.69
N LEU A 73 1.44 -5.86 -3.86
CA LEU A 73 0.53 -5.77 -5.02
C LEU A 73 -0.83 -6.39 -4.70
N HIS A 74 -0.88 -7.55 -4.04
CA HIS A 74 -2.14 -8.16 -3.60
C HIS A 74 -2.88 -7.32 -2.56
N ALA A 75 -2.18 -6.73 -1.59
CA ALA A 75 -2.81 -5.88 -0.58
C ALA A 75 -3.43 -4.62 -1.19
N LEU A 76 -2.71 -3.98 -2.12
CA LEU A 76 -3.21 -2.80 -2.84
C LEU A 76 -4.38 -3.16 -3.78
N TYR A 77 -4.32 -4.33 -4.44
CA TYR A 77 -5.42 -4.82 -5.27
C TYR A 77 -6.68 -5.08 -4.46
N ALA A 78 -6.55 -5.80 -3.33
CA ALA A 78 -7.68 -6.08 -2.43
C ALA A 78 -8.32 -4.79 -1.88
N ARG A 79 -7.51 -3.73 -1.69
CA ARG A 79 -8.01 -2.40 -1.30
C ARG A 79 -8.86 -1.77 -2.42
N LEU A 80 -8.43 -1.90 -3.68
CA LEU A 80 -9.17 -1.42 -4.83
C LEU A 80 -10.47 -2.20 -5.04
N GLU A 81 -10.48 -3.51 -4.80
CA GLU A 81 -11.69 -4.34 -4.82
C GLU A 81 -12.74 -3.88 -3.79
N GLN A 82 -12.30 -3.29 -2.68
CA GLN A 82 -13.18 -2.69 -1.67
C GLN A 82 -13.67 -1.28 -2.05
N GLY A 83 -13.34 -0.78 -3.24
CA GLY A 83 -13.70 0.55 -3.72
C GLY A 83 -12.91 1.68 -3.06
N ARG A 84 -11.78 1.38 -2.40
CA ARG A 84 -10.89 2.39 -1.80
C ARG A 84 -9.80 2.76 -2.80
N THR A 85 -9.38 4.02 -2.80
CA THR A 85 -8.33 4.50 -3.71
C THR A 85 -6.93 4.12 -3.25
N VAL A 86 -6.00 4.02 -4.20
CA VAL A 86 -4.56 3.81 -3.98
C VAL A 86 -3.82 5.10 -4.33
N ALA A 87 -3.37 5.80 -3.29
CA ALA A 87 -2.48 6.95 -3.39
C ALA A 87 -1.06 6.57 -2.95
N GLN A 88 -0.06 7.42 -3.22
CA GLN A 88 1.34 7.17 -2.87
C GLN A 88 1.53 6.77 -1.39
N GLY A 89 0.84 7.44 -0.47
CA GLY A 89 0.92 7.11 0.96
C GLY A 89 0.42 5.71 1.32
N GLU A 90 -0.51 5.15 0.54
CA GLU A 90 -1.00 3.77 0.73
C GLU A 90 0.02 2.75 0.21
N VAL A 91 0.73 3.07 -0.87
CA VAL A 91 1.83 2.24 -1.39
C VAL A 91 2.96 2.17 -0.36
N ASP A 92 3.37 3.32 0.21
CA ASP A 92 4.38 3.38 1.28
C ASP A 92 3.95 2.62 2.54
N ALA A 93 2.67 2.66 2.89
CA ALA A 93 2.12 1.91 4.02
C ALA A 93 2.17 0.38 3.75
N ALA A 94 1.74 -0.05 2.56
CA ALA A 94 1.75 -1.45 2.16
C ALA A 94 3.18 -2.03 2.13
N ILE A 95 4.16 -1.27 1.60
CA ILE A 95 5.57 -1.69 1.58
C ILE A 95 6.13 -1.89 2.99
N ARG A 96 5.86 -0.93 3.90
CA ARG A 96 6.31 -1.02 5.30
C ARG A 96 5.76 -2.26 6.00
N MET A 97 4.48 -2.57 5.78
CA MET A 97 3.85 -3.74 6.40
C MET A 97 4.32 -5.05 5.79
N ALA A 98 4.52 -5.10 4.48
CA ALA A 98 5.03 -6.29 3.80
C ALA A 98 6.47 -6.66 4.21
N ARG A 99 7.26 -5.69 4.70
CA ARG A 99 8.61 -5.91 5.26
C ARG A 99 8.62 -6.42 6.71
N GLY A 100 7.47 -6.49 7.38
CA GLY A 100 7.37 -7.01 8.75
C GLY A 100 8.08 -6.14 9.80
N GLN A 101 8.39 -4.88 9.48
CA GLN A 101 8.93 -3.94 10.47
C GLN A 101 7.80 -3.52 11.43
N PRO A 102 7.97 -3.70 12.76
CA PRO A 102 7.02 -3.15 13.72
C PRO A 102 6.96 -1.64 13.53
N ALA A 103 5.75 -1.08 13.59
CA ALA A 103 5.49 0.34 13.38
C ALA A 103 6.28 1.21 14.39
N GLY A 104 7.50 1.60 14.03
CA GLY A 104 8.17 2.75 14.62
C GLY A 104 7.43 4.04 14.23
N PRO A 105 7.54 5.12 15.02
CA PRO A 105 6.65 6.27 14.95
C PRO A 105 6.97 7.12 13.71
N ALA A 106 6.45 6.71 12.56
CA ALA A 106 6.28 7.58 11.41
C ALA A 106 4.96 8.37 11.59
N PRO A 107 4.92 9.66 11.24
CA PRO A 107 3.71 10.43 11.36
C PRO A 107 2.68 9.91 10.34
N ALA A 108 1.48 9.58 10.82
CA ALA A 108 0.22 9.57 10.08
C ALA A 108 0.17 8.81 8.74
N ALA A 109 -0.01 7.49 8.81
CA ALA A 109 -0.89 6.76 7.90
C ALA A 109 -1.58 5.68 8.72
N GLY A 110 -2.69 6.06 9.35
CA GLY A 110 -3.47 5.15 10.19
C GLY A 110 -4.11 4.05 9.34
N GLN A 111 -4.36 2.93 10.01
CA GLN A 111 -5.14 1.76 9.55
C GLN A 111 -4.34 0.67 8.85
N LEU A 112 -3.71 -0.19 9.65
CA LEU A 112 -3.77 -1.62 9.38
C LEU A 112 -3.81 -2.51 10.63
N GLU A 113 -3.99 -1.92 11.81
CA GLU A 113 -4.47 -2.64 12.99
C GLU A 113 -5.79 -2.03 13.44
N MET A 114 -6.88 -2.65 13.00
CA MET A 114 -8.01 -3.07 13.84
C MET A 114 -9.15 -3.46 12.90
N PHE A 115 -9.21 -4.76 12.60
CA PHE A 115 -10.49 -5.42 12.43
C PHE A 115 -11.41 -5.02 13.60
N ALA A 116 -12.70 -4.82 13.29
CA ALA A 116 -13.81 -4.39 14.16
C ALA A 116 -14.15 -2.88 14.13
N SER A 117 -15.02 -2.53 13.18
CA SER A 117 -16.24 -1.76 13.47
C SER A 117 -16.07 -0.38 14.13
N ASP A 118 -15.24 0.53 13.59
CA ASP A 118 -15.32 1.92 14.03
C ASP A 118 -14.73 2.95 13.04
N HIS A 119 -15.11 2.83 11.76
CA HIS A 119 -14.92 3.92 10.80
C HIS A 119 -16.00 4.97 11.08
N VAL A 120 -15.62 6.08 11.70
CA VAL A 120 -16.54 7.18 11.98
C VAL A 120 -16.29 8.30 10.97
N GLU A 121 -17.03 8.25 9.86
CA GLU A 121 -17.01 9.26 8.81
C GLU A 121 -18.22 10.18 8.96
N ILE A 122 -18.02 11.51 8.92
CA ILE A 122 -19.13 12.46 8.83
C ILE A 122 -19.31 12.85 7.37
N ARG A 123 -20.41 12.41 6.77
CA ARG A 123 -20.79 12.80 5.39
C ARG A 123 -21.60 14.10 5.43
N THR A 124 -21.01 15.19 4.96
CA THR A 124 -21.74 16.43 4.71
C THR A 124 -22.06 16.58 3.23
N ARG A 125 -23.05 17.41 2.87
CA ARG A 125 -23.47 17.63 1.46
C ARG A 125 -22.35 18.11 0.52
N ARG A 126 -21.26 18.66 1.08
CA ARG A 126 -20.13 19.23 0.31
C ARG A 126 -18.84 18.42 0.41
N LYS A 127 -18.65 17.65 1.49
CA LYS A 127 -17.38 16.97 1.77
C LYS A 127 -17.53 15.84 2.78
N ILE A 128 -16.77 14.78 2.58
CA ILE A 128 -16.54 13.72 3.57
C ILE A 128 -15.50 14.23 4.56
N VAL A 129 -15.85 14.28 5.84
CA VAL A 129 -14.96 14.74 6.92
C VAL A 129 -14.53 13.54 7.74
N GLU A 130 -13.23 13.26 7.69
CA GLU A 130 -12.58 12.18 8.42
C GLU A 130 -11.70 12.74 9.55
N PRO A 131 -11.77 12.17 10.76
CA PRO A 131 -10.92 12.58 11.87
C PRO A 131 -9.46 12.22 11.59
N ARG A 132 -8.58 13.21 11.57
CA ARG A 132 -7.14 13.07 11.31
C ARG A 132 -6.31 12.83 12.58
N THR A 133 -6.86 13.17 13.75
CA THR A 133 -6.17 13.01 15.05
C THR A 133 -7.00 12.15 16.01
N ALA A 134 -6.33 11.55 17.00
CA ALA A 134 -7.00 10.75 18.03
C ALA A 134 -8.08 11.56 18.79
N THR A 135 -7.80 12.83 19.08
CA THR A 135 -8.75 13.75 19.73
C THR A 135 -9.96 14.03 18.84
N GLN A 136 -9.77 14.20 17.52
CA GLN A 136 -10.86 14.33 16.57
C GLN A 136 -11.71 13.05 16.52
N LYS A 137 -11.09 11.86 16.57
CA LYS A 137 -11.84 10.60 16.62
C LYS A 137 -12.71 10.51 17.88
N ALA A 138 -12.18 10.90 19.04
CA ALA A 138 -12.94 10.97 20.28
C ALA A 138 -14.10 11.98 20.19
N TYR A 139 -13.87 13.16 19.62
CA TYR A 139 -14.91 14.16 19.38
C TYR A 139 -16.03 13.63 18.48
N VAL A 140 -15.67 13.00 17.36
CA VAL A 140 -16.64 12.43 16.42
C VAL A 140 -17.45 11.31 17.10
N ARG A 141 -16.83 10.43 17.90
CA ARG A 141 -17.58 9.44 18.70
C ARG A 141 -18.57 10.10 19.66
N SER A 142 -18.18 11.18 20.32
CA SER A 142 -19.07 11.91 21.22
C SER A 142 -20.28 12.50 20.49
N LEU A 143 -20.13 12.95 19.24
CA LEU A 143 -21.25 13.45 18.43
C LEU A 143 -22.34 12.40 18.17
N PHE A 144 -21.97 11.11 18.05
CA PHE A 144 -22.95 10.03 17.88
C PHE A 144 -23.59 9.58 19.20
N LYS A 145 -22.92 9.80 20.32
CA LYS A 145 -23.34 9.30 21.63
C LYS A 145 -24.18 10.30 22.43
N HIS A 146 -24.01 11.60 22.18
CA HIS A 146 -24.60 12.67 22.97
C HIS A 146 -25.37 13.65 22.08
N GLU A 147 -26.51 14.15 22.55
CA GLU A 147 -27.33 15.13 21.82
C GLU A 147 -26.63 16.49 21.65
N LEU A 148 -25.72 16.84 22.57
CA LEU A 148 -24.96 18.08 22.55
C LEU A 148 -23.51 17.82 22.95
N VAL A 149 -22.58 18.29 22.13
CA VAL A 149 -21.13 18.18 22.37
C VAL A 149 -20.49 19.54 22.13
N PHE A 150 -19.70 20.01 23.10
CA PHE A 150 -18.90 21.23 22.96
C PHE A 150 -17.47 20.86 22.54
N GLY A 151 -17.06 21.33 21.36
CA GLY A 151 -15.68 21.21 20.89
C GLY A 151 -14.88 22.44 21.30
N LEU A 152 -13.82 22.25 22.08
CA LEU A 152 -12.92 23.34 22.46
C LEU A 152 -11.57 23.12 21.76
N GLY A 153 -11.30 23.92 20.74
CA GLY A 153 -10.08 23.87 19.93
C GLY A 153 -9.49 25.27 19.74
N PRO A 154 -8.21 25.39 19.35
CA PRO A 154 -7.61 26.68 19.05
C PRO A 154 -8.35 27.35 17.89
N ALA A 155 -8.69 28.62 18.05
CA ALA A 155 -9.39 29.38 17.01
C ALA A 155 -8.49 29.54 15.78
N GLY A 156 -8.86 28.94 14.65
CA GLY A 156 -8.26 29.26 13.34
C GLY A 156 -7.54 28.14 12.58
N THR A 157 -7.90 26.86 12.76
CA THR A 157 -7.46 25.78 11.87
C THR A 157 -8.63 25.11 11.17
#